data_AF-A0A7D5RQ69-F1
#
_entry.id   AF-A0A7D5RQ69-F1
#
_cell.length_a   1.000
_cell.length_b   1.000
_cell.length_c   1.000
_cell.angle_alpha   90.00
_cell.angle_beta   90.00
_cell.angle_gamma   90.00
#
_symmetry.space_group_name_H-M   'P 1'
#
loop_
_entity.id
_entity.type
_entity.pdbx_description
1 polymer ?
#
loop_
_entity_poly.entity_id
_entity_poly.type
_entity_poly.pdbx_seq_one_letter_code
_entity_poly.pdbx_strand_id
1 'polypeptide(L)' 'MPKDEKPINSFARYSGLGLQMLVTIGVGAWLGYKLDQYLELKFPVFLLTFVFLLFGGVMYQLYRMLNKE' A
#
# COMPACT_ATOMS: atom_id res chain seq x y z
N MET A 1 10.96 10.43 -38.10
CA MET A 1 10.44 11.43 -37.14
C MET A 1 10.63 10.84 -35.75
N PRO A 2 11.44 11.46 -34.87
CA PRO A 2 11.47 11.03 -33.48
C PRO A 2 10.10 11.35 -32.87
N LYS A 3 9.47 10.37 -32.23
CA LYS A 3 8.22 10.58 -31.49
C LYS A 3 8.60 11.42 -30.27
N ASP A 4 8.12 12.66 -30.22
CA ASP A 4 8.20 13.52 -29.05
C ASP A 4 7.43 12.84 -27.90
N GLU A 5 8.15 12.05 -27.10
CA GLU A 5 7.67 11.61 -25.80
C GLU A 5 7.63 12.84 -24.91
N LYS A 6 6.46 13.52 -24.90
CA LYS A 6 6.16 14.61 -23.98
C LYS A 6 6.62 14.16 -22.59
N PRO A 7 7.44 14.96 -21.87
CA PRO A 7 7.85 14.59 -20.52
C PRO A 7 6.56 14.45 -19.71
N ILE A 8 6.17 13.20 -19.41
CA ILE A 8 5.01 12.91 -18.57
C ILE A 8 5.32 13.62 -17.27
N ASN A 9 4.62 14.73 -17.05
CA ASN A 9 4.92 15.68 -16.00
C ASN A 9 5.04 14.88 -14.69
N SER A 10 6.21 14.89 -14.06
CA SER A 10 6.51 13.99 -12.94
C SER A 10 5.43 14.04 -11.85
N PHE A 11 4.82 15.22 -11.67
CA PHE A 11 3.66 15.42 -10.80
C PHE A 11 2.45 14.52 -11.12
N ALA A 12 2.08 14.37 -12.40
CA ALA A 12 1.00 13.49 -12.82
C ALA A 12 1.35 12.01 -12.57
N ARG A 13 2.63 11.64 -12.76
CA ARG A 13 3.12 10.29 -12.47
C ARG A 13 3.10 9.98 -10.97
N TYR A 14 3.56 10.89 -10.12
CA TYR A 14 3.52 10.72 -8.66
C TYR A 14 2.09 10.71 -8.12
N SER A 15 1.21 11.57 -8.66
CA SER A 15 -0.21 11.56 -8.32
C SER A 15 -0.87 10.22 -8.68
N GLY A 16 -0.57 9.68 -9.87
CA GLY A 16 -1.07 8.37 -10.30
C GLY A 16 -0.57 7.22 -9.42
N LEU A 17 0.71 7.24 -9.03
CA LEU A 17 1.29 6.26 -8.11
C LEU A 17 0.66 6.35 -6.70
N GLY A 18 0.46 7.56 -6.17
CA GLY A 18 -0.20 7.77 -4.88
C GLY A 18 -1.66 7.28 -4.88
N LEU A 19 -2.40 7.56 -5.96
CA LEU A 19 -3.75 7.03 -6.17
C LEU A 19 -3.77 5.51 -6.23
N GLN A 20 -2.83 4.92 -6.97
CA GLN A 20 -2.70 3.46 -7.04
C GLN A 20 -2.46 2.86 -5.65
N MET A 21 -1.53 3.42 -4.86
CA MET A 21 -1.27 2.95 -3.50
C MET A 21 -2.49 3.09 -2.59
N LEU A 22 -3.20 4.23 -2.66
CA LEU A 22 -4.42 4.44 -1.89
C LEU A 22 -5.52 3.44 -2.25
N VAL A 23 -5.73 3.19 -3.54
CA VAL A 23 -6.71 2.19 -4.01
C VAL A 23 -6.30 0.79 -3.54
N THR A 24 -5.04 0.40 -3.70
CA THR A 24 -4.57 -0.92 -3.26
C THR A 24 -4.72 -1.12 -1.75
N ILE A 25 -4.33 -0.13 -0.95
CA ILE A 25 -4.48 -0.18 0.53
C ILE A 25 -5.95 -0.18 0.91
N GLY A 26 -6.77 0.68 0.30
CA GLY A 26 -8.21 0.78 0.57
C GLY A 26 -8.94 -0.52 0.25
N VAL A 27 -8.64 -1.14 -0.90
CA VAL A 27 -9.20 -2.45 -1.29
C VAL A 27 -8.74 -3.55 -0.35
N GLY A 28 -7.45 -3.59 0.02
CA GLY A 28 -6.92 -4.59 0.96
C GLY A 28 -7.54 -4.48 2.35
N ALA A 29 -7.66 -3.26 2.88
CA ALA A 29 -8.30 -3.01 4.17
C ALA A 29 -9.80 -3.35 4.14
N TRP A 30 -10.49 -2.97 3.06
CA TRP A 30 -11.90 -3.32 2.88
C TRP A 30 -12.10 -4.83 2.80
N LEU A 31 -11.28 -5.55 2.04
CA LEU A 31 -11.32 -7.01 1.95
C LEU A 31 -11.03 -7.68 3.30
N GLY A 32 -10.02 -7.22 4.03
CA GLY A 32 -9.70 -7.73 5.37
C GLY A 32 -10.87 -7.54 6.34
N TYR A 33 -11.48 -6.35 6.34
CA TYR A 33 -12.67 -6.06 7.13
C TYR A 33 -13.88 -6.90 6.73
N LYS A 34 -14.14 -7.04 5.42
CA LYS A 34 -15.23 -7.89 4.89
C LYS A 34 -15.01 -9.36 5.25
N LEU A 35 -13.76 -9.83 5.26
CA LEU A 35 -13.41 -11.20 5.61
C LEU A 35 -13.58 -11.45 7.11
N ASP A 36 -13.15 -10.50 7.95
CA ASP A 36 -13.41 -10.52 9.39
C ASP A 36 -14.92 -10.59 9.69
N GLN A 37 -15.74 -9.81 8.96
CA GLN A 37 -17.20 -9.86 9.06
C GLN A 37 -17.80 -11.17 8.53
N TYR A 38 -17.31 -11.67 7.39
CA TYR A 38 -17.80 -12.91 6.79
C TYR A 38 -17.55 -14.13 7.67
N LEU A 39 -16.43 -14.12 8.40
CA LEU A 39 -16.07 -15.16 9.36
C LEU A 39 -16.71 -14.94 10.75
N GLU A 40 -17.57 -13.91 10.89
CA GLU A 40 -18.22 -13.50 12.14
C GLU A 40 -17.24 -13.42 13.33
N LEU A 41 -15.99 -13.05 13.05
CA LEU A 41 -14.99 -12.98 14.08
C LEU A 41 -15.34 -11.82 15.01
N LYS A 42 -15.58 -12.14 16.29
CA LYS A 42 -15.76 -11.11 17.34
C LYS A 42 -14.54 -10.20 17.48
N PHE A 43 -13.39 -10.63 16.97
CA PHE A 43 -12.15 -9.88 16.97
C PHE A 43 -11.62 -9.79 15.53
N PRO A 44 -11.27 -8.58 15.02
CA PRO A 44 -10.89 -8.38 13.63
C PRO A 44 -9.44 -8.84 13.37
N VAL A 45 -9.22 -10.16 13.34
CA VAL A 45 -7.89 -10.78 13.25
C VAL A 45 -7.20 -10.46 11.93
N PHE A 46 -7.92 -10.48 10.80
CA PHE A 46 -7.33 -10.25 9.49
C PHE A 46 -6.91 -8.79 9.32
N LEU A 47 -7.77 -7.85 9.72
CA LEU A 47 -7.43 -6.43 9.73
C LEU A 47 -6.18 -6.17 10.60
N LEU A 48 -6.14 -6.74 11.81
CA LEU A 48 -5.00 -6.58 12.71
C LEU A 48 -3.71 -7.15 12.10
N THR A 49 -3.78 -8.35 11.53
CA THR A 49 -2.65 -9.02 10.87
C THR A 49 -2.12 -8.19 9.71
N PHE A 50 -3.02 -7.62 8.90
CA PHE A 50 -2.64 -6.79 7.75
C PHE A 50 -1.93 -5.50 8.20
N VAL A 51 -2.44 -4.84 9.24
CA VAL A 51 -1.81 -3.66 9.84
C VAL A 51 -0.44 -3.99 10.40
N PHE A 52 -0.31 -5.09 11.15
CA PHE A 52 0.98 -5.52 11.69
C PHE A 52 2.00 -5.88 10.61
N LEU A 53 1.57 -6.55 9.53
CA LEU A 53 2.42 -6.86 8.38
C LEU A 53 2.92 -5.59 7.68
N LEU A 54 2.02 -4.65 7.41
CA LEU A 54 2.39 -3.37 6.77
C LEU A 54 3.35 -2.58 7.67
N PHE A 55 3.04 -2.47 8.96
CA PHE A 55 3.88 -1.78 9.92
C PHE A 55 5.26 -2.43 10.04
N GLY A 56 5.32 -3.76 10.19
CA GLY A 56 6.57 -4.51 10.25
C GLY A 56 7.39 -4.40 8.97
N GLY A 57 6.73 -4.44 7.81
CA GLY A 57 7.37 -4.24 6.50
C GLY A 57 8.00 -2.85 6.37
N VAL A 58 7.29 -1.81 6.77
CA VAL A 58 7.80 -0.42 6.78
C VAL A 58 8.97 -0.28 7.75
N MET A 59 8.86 -0.84 8.95
CA MET A 59 9.95 -0.82 9.94
C MET A 59 11.19 -1.56 9.44
N TYR A 60 11.02 -2.72 8.82
CA TYR A 60 12.12 -3.49 8.24
C TYR A 60 12.77 -2.74 7.07
N GLN A 61 11.97 -2.12 6.20
CA GLN A 61 12.46 -1.29 5.11
C GLN A 61 13.25 -0.09 5.64
N LEU A 62 12.74 0.58 6.68
CA LEU A 62 13.41 1.71 7.32
C LEU A 62 14.73 1.28 7.97
N TYR A 63 14.72 0.17 8.70
CA TYR A 63 15.95 -0.41 9.27
C TYR A 63 16.97 -0.74 8.20
N ARG A 64 16.55 -1.38 7.09
CA ARG A 64 17.44 -1.70 5.98
C ARG A 64 17.98 -0.45 5.27
N MET A 65 17.17 0.61 5.17
CA MET A 65 17.60 1.89 4.60
C MET A 65 18.66 2.55 5.48
N LEU A 66 18.41 2.65 6.79
CA LEU A 66 19.35 3.23 7.76
C LEU A 66 20.64 2.42 7.90
N ASN A 67 20.56 1.09 7.90
CA ASN A 67 21.72 0.21 8.02
C ASN A 67 22.49 0.04 6.69
N LYS A 68 22.03 0.67 5.60
CA LYS A 68 22.75 0.71 4.32
C LYS A 68 23.52 2.02 4.12
N GLU A 69 23.33 3.00 5.00
CA GLU A 69 24.25 4.14 5.17
C GLU A 69 25.41 3.74 6.09
#